data_AF-A0A495L943-F1
#
_entry.id   AF-A0A495L943-F1
#
_cell.length_a   1.000
_cell.length_b   1.000
_cell.length_c   1.000
_cell.angle_alpha   90.00
_cell.angle_beta   90.00
_cell.angle_gamma   90.00
#
_symmetry.space_group_name_H-M   'P 1'
#
loop_
_entity.id
_entity.type
_entity.pdbx_description
1 polymer ?
#
loop_
_entity_poly.entity_id
_entity_poly.type
_entity_poly.pdbx_seq_one_letter_code
_entity_poly.pdbx_strand_id
1 'polypeptide(L)'
;MGDSWKNNRLVLDIQEMIALHRKGGIPQLNERIFITSTTARELFFLKDRGSAKYNYWIPEPHISESLLGEGGMVALRYFREAYARRSRQDRDRVHFYFGTDYPPVIESGHRSVAFLVNANASRVIKECAKPLGRERRRIVKSRIDFLSAASVECIPLVDRSAGLALPLFHEFAKRYTLKADFQNSLNDILVLALSQYHSLPMKTRDKVLADFAQEVLGAAIELNSSALKISPRNLGGDRSRFFESKGYINKGWRVSRSWR
;
A
#
# COMPACT_ATOMS: atom_id res chain seq x y z
N MET A 1 12.40 -27.84 -10.96
CA MET A 1 13.05 -26.55 -11.32
C MET A 1 12.56 -25.50 -10.34
N GLY A 2 13.44 -25.13 -9.40
CA GLY A 2 13.08 -24.51 -8.14
C GLY A 2 12.74 -23.02 -8.21
N ASP A 3 12.03 -22.58 -7.18
CA ASP A 3 11.57 -21.21 -6.85
C ASP A 3 12.70 -20.15 -6.68
N SER A 4 13.84 -20.30 -7.37
CA SER A 4 15.02 -19.41 -7.24
C SER A 4 14.73 -17.96 -7.60
N TRP A 5 13.69 -17.67 -8.41
CA TRP A 5 13.31 -16.31 -8.78
C TRP A 5 12.52 -15.57 -7.69
N LYS A 6 11.87 -16.28 -6.75
CA LYS A 6 11.14 -15.66 -5.64
C LYS A 6 12.10 -15.07 -4.60
N ASN A 7 13.31 -15.61 -4.50
CA ASN A 7 14.34 -15.12 -3.56
C ASN A 7 14.89 -13.74 -3.90
N ASN A 8 14.55 -13.19 -5.08
CA ASN A 8 15.10 -11.94 -5.56
C ASN A 8 14.07 -10.82 -5.62
N ARG A 9 13.10 -10.82 -4.71
CA ARG A 9 12.03 -9.81 -4.64
C ARG A 9 11.78 -9.43 -3.19
N LEU A 10 11.58 -8.14 -2.94
CA LEU A 10 11.39 -7.63 -1.59
C LEU A 10 10.38 -6.49 -1.55
N VAL A 11 9.42 -6.56 -0.63
CA VAL A 11 8.48 -5.48 -0.32
C VAL A 11 9.09 -4.59 0.77
N LEU A 12 9.04 -3.27 0.59
CA LEU A 12 9.45 -2.31 1.60
C LEU A 12 8.23 -1.58 2.17
N ASP A 13 8.15 -1.53 3.50
CA ASP A 13 7.17 -0.69 4.19
C ASP A 13 7.53 0.81 4.08
N ILE A 14 6.67 1.67 4.61
CA ILE A 14 6.91 3.11 4.53
C ILE A 14 8.13 3.57 5.33
N GLN A 15 8.38 2.99 6.50
CA GLN A 15 9.45 3.42 7.40
C GLN A 15 10.82 3.11 6.79
N GLU A 16 10.97 1.92 6.23
CA GLU A 16 12.18 1.51 5.53
C GLU A 16 12.36 2.32 4.25
N MET A 17 11.30 2.55 3.47
CA MET A 17 11.37 3.40 2.28
C MET A 17 11.86 4.83 2.59
N ILE A 18 11.36 5.43 3.67
CA ILE A 18 11.80 6.76 4.10
C ILE A 18 13.26 6.72 4.59
N ALA A 19 13.66 5.67 5.30
CA ALA A 19 15.03 5.51 5.78
C ALA A 19 16.03 5.40 4.61
N LEU A 20 15.71 4.59 3.60
CA LEU A 20 16.54 4.45 2.39
C LEU A 20 16.59 5.74 1.57
N HIS A 21 15.45 6.43 1.41
CA HIS A 21 15.39 7.73 0.75
C HIS A 21 16.30 8.76 1.41
N ARG A 22 16.30 8.82 2.76
CA ARG A 22 17.17 9.72 3.52
C ARG A 22 18.65 9.39 3.40
N LYS A 23 18.99 8.10 3.22
CA LYS A 23 20.37 7.64 3.02
C LYS A 23 20.88 7.88 1.58
N GLY A 24 20.03 8.37 0.67
CA GLY A 24 20.43 8.74 -0.68
C GLY A 24 20.51 7.58 -1.67
N GLY A 25 19.97 6.40 -1.33
CA GLY A 25 19.99 5.26 -2.23
C GLY A 25 19.29 4.03 -1.65
N ILE A 26 18.75 3.20 -2.53
CA ILE A 26 18.53 1.80 -2.20
C ILE A 26 19.90 1.13 -2.36
N PRO A 27 20.42 0.40 -1.35
CA PRO A 27 21.62 -0.42 -1.52
C PRO A 27 21.49 -1.23 -2.80
N GLN A 28 22.61 -1.55 -3.46
CA GLN A 28 22.60 -2.50 -4.57
C GLN A 28 22.19 -3.87 -4.04
N LEU A 29 20.88 -4.04 -3.88
CA LEU A 29 20.24 -5.28 -3.61
C LEU A 29 20.17 -5.96 -4.97
N ASN A 30 20.64 -7.19 -5.04
CA ASN A 30 20.37 -8.01 -6.21
C ASN A 30 18.85 -8.22 -6.39
N GLU A 31 18.03 -7.88 -5.38
CA GLU A 31 16.58 -8.01 -5.30
C GLU A 31 15.83 -6.93 -6.10
N ARG A 32 14.76 -7.31 -6.80
CA ARG A 32 13.73 -6.39 -7.29
C ARG A 32 12.93 -5.84 -6.11
N ILE A 33 12.78 -4.53 -6.08
CA ILE A 33 12.16 -3.82 -4.96
C ILE A 33 10.72 -3.44 -5.29
N PHE A 34 9.84 -3.73 -4.35
CA PHE A 34 8.42 -3.43 -4.41
C PHE A 34 8.01 -2.54 -3.24
N ILE A 35 7.05 -1.67 -3.47
CA ILE A 35 6.23 -1.06 -2.42
C ILE A 35 4.78 -1.44 -2.63
N THR A 36 3.96 -1.35 -1.60
CA THR A 36 2.51 -1.50 -1.79
C THR A 36 1.90 -0.17 -2.21
N SER A 37 0.73 -0.22 -2.84
CA SER A 37 -0.07 0.97 -3.11
C SER A 37 -0.52 1.68 -1.82
N THR A 38 -0.66 0.98 -0.70
CA THR A 38 -0.86 1.60 0.63
C THR A 38 0.35 2.46 1.00
N THR A 39 1.55 1.89 0.90
CA THR A 39 2.82 2.60 1.11
C THR A 39 2.95 3.80 0.16
N ALA A 40 2.66 3.62 -1.13
CA ALA A 40 2.73 4.70 -2.12
C ALA A 40 1.77 5.85 -1.80
N ARG A 41 0.56 5.55 -1.33
CA ARG A 41 -0.45 6.55 -0.98
C ARG A 41 0.00 7.44 0.18
N GLU A 42 0.62 6.83 1.18
CA GLU A 42 1.22 7.58 2.29
C GLU A 42 2.48 8.34 1.88
N LEU A 43 3.37 7.71 1.08
CA LEU A 43 4.59 8.34 0.58
C LEU A 43 4.29 9.61 -0.23
N PHE A 44 3.18 9.65 -0.95
CA PHE A 44 2.81 10.81 -1.74
C PHE A 44 1.76 11.72 -1.07
N PHE A 45 1.38 11.46 0.18
CA PHE A 45 0.36 12.23 0.89
C PHE A 45 -0.98 12.28 0.15
N LEU A 46 -1.44 11.18 -0.45
CA LEU A 46 -2.74 11.16 -1.16
C LEU A 46 -3.90 11.43 -0.19
N LYS A 47 -3.78 10.93 1.04
CA LYS A 47 -4.75 11.11 2.12
C LYS A 47 -4.10 11.93 3.23
N ASP A 48 -4.88 12.78 3.88
CA ASP A 48 -4.41 13.53 5.03
C ASP A 48 -4.40 12.65 6.28
N ARG A 49 -3.37 12.79 7.14
CA ARG A 49 -3.26 11.97 8.35
C ARG A 49 -4.34 12.38 9.34
N GLY A 50 -5.07 11.41 9.88
CA GLY A 50 -6.20 11.67 10.78
C GLY A 50 -7.49 12.16 10.10
N SER A 51 -7.53 12.22 8.77
CA SER A 51 -8.71 12.63 8.01
C SER A 51 -9.04 11.62 6.91
N ALA A 52 -10.32 11.36 6.68
CA ALA A 52 -10.78 10.56 5.55
C ALA A 52 -10.66 11.30 4.20
N LYS A 53 -10.19 12.56 4.20
CA LYS A 53 -10.11 13.40 2.99
C LYS A 53 -8.84 13.13 2.19
N TYR A 54 -9.00 13.07 0.88
CA TYR A 54 -7.89 13.07 -0.07
C TYR A 54 -7.34 14.48 -0.24
N ASN A 55 -6.02 14.62 -0.22
CA ASN A 55 -5.34 15.89 -0.46
C ASN A 55 -5.38 16.28 -1.95
N TYR A 56 -5.38 15.27 -2.83
CA TYR A 56 -5.48 15.48 -4.27
C TYR A 56 -5.94 14.19 -4.98
N TRP A 57 -6.41 14.37 -6.20
CA TRP A 57 -6.89 13.29 -7.06
C TRP A 57 -5.74 12.70 -7.90
N ILE A 58 -5.83 11.40 -8.17
CA ILE A 58 -4.96 10.68 -9.11
C ILE A 58 -5.83 10.07 -10.22
N PRO A 59 -5.45 10.23 -11.51
CA PRO A 59 -6.19 9.66 -12.64
C PRO A 59 -6.27 8.15 -12.60
N GLU A 60 -7.40 7.61 -13.06
CA GLU A 60 -7.56 6.17 -13.26
C GLU A 60 -6.58 5.65 -14.33
N PRO A 61 -6.24 4.35 -14.35
CA PRO A 61 -5.27 3.79 -15.30
C PRO A 61 -5.57 4.13 -16.77
N HIS A 62 -6.82 3.93 -17.21
CA HIS A 62 -7.22 4.21 -18.61
C HIS A 62 -7.08 5.70 -18.99
N ILE A 63 -7.30 6.61 -18.03
CA ILE A 63 -7.04 8.05 -18.23
C ILE A 63 -5.53 8.27 -18.25
N SER A 64 -4.82 7.69 -17.30
CA SER A 64 -3.37 7.82 -17.16
C SER A 64 -2.63 7.42 -18.43
N GLU A 65 -3.02 6.33 -19.09
CA GLU A 65 -2.48 5.91 -20.39
C GLU A 65 -2.55 7.03 -21.42
N SER A 66 -3.70 7.69 -21.56
CA SER A 66 -3.85 8.84 -22.48
C SER A 66 -2.98 10.04 -22.08
N LEU A 67 -2.66 10.19 -20.80
CA LEU A 67 -1.85 11.29 -20.28
C LEU A 67 -0.33 11.08 -20.46
N LEU A 68 0.09 9.86 -20.80
CA LEU A 68 1.50 9.54 -21.05
C LEU A 68 1.96 9.96 -22.45
N GLY A 69 1.03 10.22 -23.38
CA GLY A 69 1.33 10.66 -24.74
C GLY A 69 1.71 12.14 -24.88
N GLU A 70 2.14 12.52 -26.08
CA GLU A 70 2.39 13.93 -26.44
C GLU A 70 1.10 14.76 -26.28
N GLY A 71 1.17 15.87 -25.53
CA GLY A 71 0.01 16.71 -25.22
C GLY A 71 -0.79 16.30 -23.97
N GLY A 72 -0.49 15.16 -23.33
CA GLY A 72 -1.20 14.66 -22.14
C GLY A 72 -1.22 15.65 -20.95
N MET A 73 -0.26 16.58 -20.89
CA MET A 73 -0.24 17.61 -19.84
C MET A 73 -1.32 18.68 -19.95
N VAL A 74 -1.74 19.02 -21.17
CA VAL A 74 -2.85 19.95 -21.37
C VAL A 74 -4.13 19.26 -20.92
N ALA A 75 -4.33 18.01 -21.36
CA ALA A 75 -5.44 17.17 -20.93
C ALA A 75 -5.49 17.01 -19.40
N LEU A 76 -4.35 16.79 -18.73
CA LEU A 76 -4.29 16.66 -17.27
C LEU A 76 -4.83 17.90 -16.54
N ARG A 77 -4.56 19.11 -17.05
CA ARG A 77 -5.09 20.35 -16.45
C ARG A 77 -6.60 20.41 -16.58
N TYR A 78 -7.13 20.13 -17.77
CA TYR A 78 -8.57 20.05 -18.01
C TYR A 78 -9.24 18.97 -17.14
N PHE A 79 -8.65 17.78 -17.06
CA PHE A 79 -9.17 16.70 -16.24
C PHE A 79 -9.15 17.06 -14.76
N ARG A 80 -8.12 17.73 -14.25
CA ARG A 80 -8.06 18.12 -12.83
C ARG A 80 -9.23 19.03 -12.45
N GLU A 81 -9.58 20.00 -13.29
CA GLU A 81 -10.70 20.92 -13.04
C GLU A 81 -12.06 20.24 -13.18
N ALA A 82 -12.22 19.36 -14.17
CA ALA A 82 -13.43 18.59 -14.39
C ALA A 82 -13.65 17.52 -13.29
N TYR A 83 -12.61 16.81 -12.88
CA TYR A 83 -12.67 15.72 -11.89
C TYR A 83 -12.72 16.22 -10.45
N ALA A 84 -12.11 17.38 -10.13
CA ALA A 84 -12.34 18.05 -8.85
C ALA A 84 -13.83 18.34 -8.60
N ARG A 85 -14.63 18.49 -9.68
CA ARG A 85 -16.08 18.67 -9.63
C ARG A 85 -16.89 17.38 -9.75
N ARG A 86 -16.35 16.30 -10.35
CA ARG A 86 -17.16 15.13 -10.78
C ARG A 86 -16.90 13.78 -10.13
N SER A 87 -15.78 13.51 -9.44
CA SER A 87 -15.71 12.24 -8.72
C SER A 87 -14.80 12.27 -7.48
N ARG A 88 -15.46 12.08 -6.33
CA ARG A 88 -14.93 11.12 -5.36
C ARG A 88 -14.71 9.83 -6.17
N GLN A 89 -13.48 9.33 -6.25
CA GLN A 89 -13.02 8.17 -7.04
C GLN A 89 -14.01 6.98 -6.98
N ASP A 90 -14.99 6.86 -7.87
CA ASP A 90 -16.02 5.81 -7.76
C ASP A 90 -15.53 4.45 -8.26
N ARG A 91 -14.47 4.44 -9.07
CA ARG A 91 -13.79 3.23 -9.55
C ARG A 91 -12.51 3.06 -8.76
N ASP A 92 -12.26 1.83 -8.31
CA ASP A 92 -11.15 1.46 -7.42
C ASP A 92 -11.30 1.94 -5.96
N ARG A 93 -12.43 1.59 -5.32
CA ARG A 93 -12.60 1.68 -3.86
C ARG A 93 -12.64 0.32 -3.20
N VAL A 94 -11.97 0.21 -2.06
CA VAL A 94 -12.11 -0.89 -1.09
C VAL A 94 -12.71 -0.30 0.16
N HIS A 95 -13.88 -0.80 0.55
CA HIS A 95 -14.58 -0.40 1.77
C HIS A 95 -14.32 -1.45 2.85
N PHE A 96 -13.77 -1.00 3.97
CA PHE A 96 -13.62 -1.78 5.18
C PHE A 96 -14.68 -1.33 6.19
N TYR A 97 -15.57 -2.25 6.54
CA TYR A 97 -16.56 -2.08 7.58
C TYR A 97 -16.13 -2.87 8.80
N PHE A 98 -16.16 -2.24 9.97
CA PHE A 98 -15.70 -2.82 11.24
C PHE A 98 -16.83 -2.95 12.27
N GLY A 99 -18.09 -3.04 11.80
CA GLY A 99 -19.26 -3.04 12.66
C GLY A 99 -19.31 -1.79 13.54
N THR A 100 -19.34 -1.98 14.86
CA THR A 100 -19.32 -0.93 15.88
C THR A 100 -17.93 -0.72 16.50
N ASP A 101 -16.94 -1.56 16.16
CA ASP A 101 -15.62 -1.52 16.80
C ASP A 101 -14.80 -0.30 16.32
N TYR A 102 -14.90 0.04 15.03
CA TYR A 102 -14.19 1.16 14.42
C TYR A 102 -15.02 1.86 13.33
N PRO A 103 -14.76 3.16 13.07
CA PRO A 103 -15.33 3.86 11.92
C PRO A 103 -15.00 3.15 10.59
N PRO A 104 -15.92 3.12 9.62
CA PRO A 104 -15.63 2.52 8.32
C PRO A 104 -14.53 3.28 7.60
N VAL A 105 -13.70 2.54 6.85
CA VAL A 105 -12.58 3.10 6.09
C VAL A 105 -12.80 2.83 4.60
N ILE A 106 -12.70 3.89 3.81
CA ILE A 106 -12.78 3.80 2.35
C ILE A 106 -11.41 4.12 1.79
N GLU A 107 -10.77 3.10 1.25
CA GLU A 107 -9.48 3.23 0.57
C GLU A 107 -9.67 3.25 -0.93
N SER A 108 -9.03 4.18 -1.64
CA SER A 108 -9.22 4.34 -3.08
C SER A 108 -7.99 4.83 -3.83
N GLY A 109 -7.95 4.53 -5.13
CA GLY A 109 -6.85 4.87 -6.02
C GLY A 109 -5.61 3.98 -5.87
N HIS A 110 -5.75 2.77 -5.32
CA HIS A 110 -4.69 1.77 -5.20
C HIS A 110 -4.17 1.27 -6.56
N ARG A 111 -5.07 0.99 -7.50
CA ARG A 111 -4.73 0.63 -8.88
C ARG A 111 -4.13 1.81 -9.63
N SER A 112 -4.73 2.99 -9.47
CA SER A 112 -4.29 4.22 -10.12
C SER A 112 -2.86 4.59 -9.72
N VAL A 113 -2.56 4.61 -8.42
CA VAL A 113 -1.21 4.94 -7.95
C VAL A 113 -0.20 3.87 -8.35
N ALA A 114 -0.56 2.59 -8.28
CA ALA A 114 0.32 1.50 -8.68
C ALA A 114 0.63 1.57 -10.18
N PHE A 115 -0.37 1.84 -11.01
CA PHE A 115 -0.21 2.05 -12.44
C PHE A 115 0.79 3.17 -12.73
N LEU A 116 0.60 4.36 -12.13
CA LEU A 116 1.48 5.49 -12.37
C LEU A 116 2.92 5.25 -11.89
N VAL A 117 3.11 4.56 -10.76
CA VAL A 117 4.46 4.20 -10.30
C VAL A 117 5.11 3.21 -11.27
N ASN A 118 4.40 2.15 -11.65
CA ASN A 118 4.92 1.11 -12.54
C ASN A 118 5.19 1.60 -13.96
N ALA A 119 4.39 2.55 -14.46
CA ALA A 119 4.60 3.21 -15.74
C ALA A 119 5.68 4.30 -15.70
N ASN A 120 6.35 4.47 -14.56
CA ASN A 120 7.28 5.57 -14.28
C ASN A 120 6.72 6.95 -14.66
N ALA A 121 5.43 7.15 -14.40
CA ALA A 121 4.66 8.35 -14.76
C ALA A 121 4.91 9.51 -13.78
N SER A 122 6.18 9.73 -13.43
CA SER A 122 6.63 10.69 -12.42
C SER A 122 6.09 12.10 -12.66
N ARG A 123 5.98 12.50 -13.94
CA ARG A 123 5.42 13.79 -14.35
C ARG A 123 3.95 13.94 -13.95
N VAL A 124 3.13 12.91 -14.18
CA VAL A 124 1.68 12.92 -13.86
C VAL A 124 1.47 13.03 -12.35
N ILE A 125 2.21 12.25 -11.56
CA ILE A 125 2.12 12.29 -10.08
C ILE A 125 2.49 13.68 -9.54
N LYS A 126 3.60 14.27 -10.01
CA LYS A 126 4.05 15.61 -9.59
C LYS A 126 3.01 16.68 -9.88
N GLU A 127 2.32 16.56 -11.00
CA GLU A 127 1.28 17.49 -11.44
C GLU A 127 -0.01 17.34 -10.64
N CYS A 128 -0.41 16.10 -10.35
CA CYS A 128 -1.52 15.79 -9.44
C CYS A 128 -1.27 16.34 -8.03
N ALA A 129 -0.01 16.33 -7.56
CA ALA A 129 0.39 16.82 -6.25
C ALA A 129 0.50 18.35 -6.13
N LYS A 130 0.17 19.13 -7.18
CA LYS A 130 0.20 20.61 -7.13
C LYS A 130 -0.71 21.25 -6.07
N PRO A 131 -1.88 20.71 -5.68
CA PRO A 131 -2.65 21.22 -4.55
C PRO A 131 -1.89 21.17 -3.22
N LEU A 132 -0.89 20.28 -3.09
CA LEU A 132 -0.03 20.25 -1.91
C LEU A 132 0.76 21.57 -1.83
N GLY A 133 0.84 22.14 -0.63
CA GLY A 133 1.72 23.26 -0.35
C GLY A 133 3.17 23.00 -0.80
N ARG A 134 3.95 24.07 -0.99
CA ARG A 134 5.30 24.02 -1.59
C ARG A 134 6.19 22.95 -0.97
N GLU A 135 6.17 22.81 0.35
CA GLU A 135 6.98 21.84 1.09
C GLU A 135 6.58 20.39 0.78
N ARG A 136 5.31 20.01 1.01
CA ARG A 136 4.81 18.66 0.74
C ARG A 136 5.02 18.27 -0.73
N ARG A 137 4.82 19.20 -1.67
CA ARG A 137 5.08 18.97 -3.10
C ARG A 137 6.55 18.66 -3.41
N ARG A 138 7.49 19.36 -2.75
CA ARG A 138 8.93 19.08 -2.86
C ARG A 138 9.27 17.68 -2.37
N ILE A 139 8.64 17.26 -1.27
CA ILE A 139 8.79 15.90 -0.73
C ILE A 139 8.27 14.86 -1.71
N VAL A 140 7.04 15.04 -2.25
CA VAL A 140 6.48 14.11 -3.25
C VAL A 140 7.40 14.01 -4.47
N LYS A 141 7.85 15.15 -5.02
CA LYS A 141 8.79 15.18 -6.15
C LYS A 141 10.05 14.37 -5.85
N SER A 142 10.69 14.61 -4.71
CA SER A 142 11.91 13.90 -4.32
C SER A 142 11.68 12.39 -4.14
N ARG A 143 10.55 11.99 -3.55
CA ARG A 143 10.20 10.57 -3.34
C ARG A 143 9.91 9.86 -4.65
N ILE A 144 9.15 10.46 -5.57
CA ILE A 144 8.86 9.81 -6.86
C ILE A 144 10.13 9.70 -7.72
N ASP A 145 10.99 10.72 -7.69
CA ASP A 145 12.29 10.67 -8.39
C ASP A 145 13.17 9.55 -7.84
N PHE A 146 13.18 9.35 -6.53
CA PHE A 146 13.87 8.24 -5.89
C PHE A 146 13.33 6.86 -6.31
N LEU A 147 12.00 6.68 -6.29
CA LEU A 147 11.38 5.43 -6.72
C LEU A 147 11.68 5.11 -8.18
N SER A 148 11.61 6.13 -9.05
CA SER A 148 11.95 6.00 -10.47
C SER A 148 13.41 5.60 -10.67
N ALA A 149 14.34 6.28 -10.00
CA ALA A 149 15.76 6.01 -10.15
C ALA A 149 16.12 4.60 -9.67
N ALA A 150 15.45 4.12 -8.63
CA ALA A 150 15.67 2.80 -8.06
C ALA A 150 14.80 1.69 -8.70
N SER A 151 14.07 1.99 -9.79
CA SER A 151 13.18 1.03 -10.47
C SER A 151 12.23 0.28 -9.53
N VAL A 152 11.68 1.00 -8.54
CA VAL A 152 10.76 0.41 -7.56
C VAL A 152 9.40 0.18 -8.20
N GLU A 153 8.93 -1.07 -8.13
CA GLU A 153 7.60 -1.46 -8.57
C GLU A 153 6.57 -1.26 -7.44
N CYS A 154 5.31 -1.09 -7.78
CA CYS A 154 4.20 -0.87 -6.86
C CYS A 154 3.11 -1.93 -7.05
N ILE A 155 2.73 -2.58 -5.96
CA ILE A 155 1.71 -3.63 -5.98
C ILE A 155 0.35 -3.05 -5.50
N PRO A 156 -0.71 -3.13 -6.32
CA PRO A 156 -2.02 -2.61 -5.95
C PRO A 156 -2.68 -3.48 -4.89
N LEU A 157 -3.41 -2.85 -3.97
CA LEU A 157 -4.33 -3.56 -3.07
C LEU A 157 -5.45 -4.18 -3.92
N VAL A 158 -5.65 -5.49 -3.78
CA VAL A 158 -6.66 -6.28 -4.51
C VAL A 158 -7.65 -6.92 -3.54
N ASP A 159 -8.79 -7.38 -4.02
CA ASP A 159 -9.85 -7.95 -3.16
C ASP A 159 -9.36 -9.08 -2.28
N ARG A 160 -8.54 -9.96 -2.87
CA ARG A 160 -7.98 -11.10 -2.15
C ARG A 160 -7.03 -10.66 -1.03
N SER A 161 -6.18 -9.66 -1.25
CA SER A 161 -5.29 -9.16 -0.20
C SER A 161 -6.03 -8.33 0.84
N ALA A 162 -7.05 -7.56 0.45
CA ALA A 162 -7.91 -6.86 1.39
C ALA A 162 -8.75 -7.81 2.26
N GLY A 163 -9.24 -8.91 1.67
CA GLY A 163 -9.93 -9.99 2.40
C GLY A 163 -9.02 -10.71 3.40
N LEU A 164 -7.73 -10.85 3.10
CA LEU A 164 -6.73 -11.36 4.04
C LEU A 164 -6.38 -10.36 5.15
N ALA A 165 -6.37 -9.06 4.84
CA ALA A 165 -6.03 -8.03 5.80
C ALA A 165 -7.05 -7.92 6.95
N LEU A 166 -8.34 -8.13 6.66
CA LEU A 166 -9.39 -7.94 7.65
C LEU A 166 -9.29 -8.89 8.87
N PRO A 167 -9.17 -10.22 8.71
CA PRO A 167 -8.98 -11.10 9.85
C PRO A 167 -7.61 -10.91 10.52
N LEU A 168 -6.55 -10.54 9.78
CA LEU A 168 -5.28 -10.17 10.39
C LEU A 168 -5.41 -8.92 11.26
N PHE A 169 -6.14 -7.92 10.80
CA PHE A 169 -6.39 -6.70 11.56
C PHE A 169 -7.22 -7.00 12.81
N HIS A 170 -8.19 -7.91 12.72
CA HIS A 170 -8.97 -8.36 13.87
C HIS A 170 -8.09 -9.03 14.93
N GLU A 171 -7.21 -9.95 14.53
CA GLU A 171 -6.28 -10.59 15.46
C GLU A 171 -5.26 -9.60 16.03
N PHE A 172 -4.81 -8.64 15.23
CA PHE A 172 -3.93 -7.57 15.70
C PHE A 172 -4.62 -6.70 16.77
N ALA A 173 -5.87 -6.29 16.53
CA ALA A 173 -6.66 -5.47 17.44
C ALA A 173 -7.01 -6.17 18.76
N LYS A 174 -7.05 -7.51 18.79
CA LYS A 174 -7.22 -8.29 20.02
C LYS A 174 -5.99 -8.26 20.92
N ARG A 175 -4.79 -8.22 20.32
CA ARG A 175 -3.51 -8.33 21.03
C ARG A 175 -2.93 -6.98 21.42
N TYR A 176 -3.17 -5.95 20.61
CA TYR A 176 -2.56 -4.65 20.78
C TYR A 176 -3.62 -3.55 20.91
N THR A 177 -3.41 -2.63 21.86
CA THR A 177 -4.26 -1.46 22.02
C THR A 177 -4.07 -0.52 20.83
N LEU A 178 -5.11 -0.41 19.99
CA LEU A 178 -5.11 0.53 18.88
C LEU A 178 -5.32 1.97 19.38
N LYS A 179 -4.55 2.90 18.82
CA LYS A 179 -4.74 4.33 19.05
C LYS A 179 -6.01 4.81 18.35
N ALA A 180 -6.47 6.01 18.71
CA ALA A 180 -7.59 6.68 18.03
C ALA A 180 -7.39 6.76 16.50
N ASP A 181 -6.15 6.90 16.05
CA ASP A 181 -5.76 6.79 14.63
C ASP A 181 -5.32 5.37 14.26
N PHE A 182 -6.27 4.42 14.32
CA PHE A 182 -6.05 3.01 13.98
C PHE A 182 -5.67 2.77 12.51
N GLN A 183 -5.83 3.79 11.64
CA GLN A 183 -5.56 3.68 10.22
C GLN A 183 -4.08 3.38 9.93
N ASN A 184 -3.15 3.86 10.77
CA ASN A 184 -1.74 3.49 10.61
C ASN A 184 -1.55 1.98 10.80
N SER A 185 -2.12 1.41 11.87
CA SER A 185 -2.08 -0.04 12.11
C SER A 185 -2.82 -0.82 11.01
N LEU A 186 -3.94 -0.29 10.50
CA LEU A 186 -4.63 -0.90 9.36
C LEU A 186 -3.72 -0.90 8.11
N ASN A 187 -3.01 0.19 7.84
CA ASN A 187 -2.09 0.28 6.71
C ASN A 187 -0.92 -0.72 6.85
N ASP A 188 -0.34 -0.84 8.04
CA ASP A 188 0.72 -1.82 8.33
C ASP A 188 0.23 -3.25 8.07
N ILE A 189 -1.00 -3.57 8.51
CA ILE A 189 -1.62 -4.87 8.24
C ILE A 189 -1.95 -5.06 6.75
N LEU A 190 -2.37 -4.01 6.03
CA LEU A 190 -2.60 -4.09 4.59
C LEU A 190 -1.30 -4.40 3.82
N VAL A 191 -0.18 -3.79 4.24
CA VAL A 191 1.15 -4.06 3.67
C VAL A 191 1.54 -5.52 3.93
N LEU A 192 1.40 -5.99 5.18
CA LEU A 192 1.71 -7.36 5.58
C LEU A 192 0.84 -8.38 4.82
N ALA A 193 -0.47 -8.15 4.75
CA ALA A 193 -1.41 -9.03 4.05
C ALA A 193 -1.09 -9.14 2.56
N LEU A 194 -0.65 -8.04 1.94
CA LEU A 194 -0.27 -8.01 0.54
C LEU A 194 1.06 -8.76 0.30
N SER A 195 2.05 -8.57 1.17
CA SER A 195 3.30 -9.36 1.17
C SER A 195 3.00 -10.86 1.31
N GLN A 196 2.15 -11.25 2.25
CA GLN A 196 1.72 -12.65 2.44
C GLN A 196 0.97 -13.20 1.23
N TYR A 197 0.05 -12.42 0.66
CA TYR A 197 -0.75 -12.82 -0.50
C TYR A 197 0.14 -13.17 -1.72
N HIS A 198 1.15 -12.33 -1.98
CA HIS A 198 2.11 -12.51 -3.06
C HIS A 198 3.30 -13.41 -2.70
N SER A 199 3.38 -13.90 -1.45
CA SER A 199 4.51 -14.69 -0.95
C SER A 199 5.85 -13.99 -1.17
N LEU A 200 5.88 -12.67 -0.93
CA LEU A 200 7.08 -11.83 -1.04
C LEU A 200 7.59 -11.45 0.34
N PRO A 201 8.89 -11.58 0.64
CA PRO A 201 9.41 -11.07 1.91
C PRO A 201 9.19 -9.56 2.00
N MET A 202 9.03 -9.08 3.23
CA MET A 202 8.83 -7.67 3.55
C MET A 202 9.93 -7.20 4.50
N LYS A 203 10.53 -6.03 4.25
CA LYS A 203 11.37 -5.35 5.24
C LYS A 203 10.59 -4.26 5.95
N THR A 204 10.70 -4.26 7.28
CA THR A 204 10.10 -3.29 8.17
C THR A 204 11.05 -2.92 9.30
N ARG A 205 10.85 -1.74 9.89
CA ARG A 205 11.49 -1.34 11.16
C ARG A 205 10.55 -1.51 12.35
N ASP A 206 9.31 -1.89 12.11
CA ASP A 206 8.31 -2.09 13.14
C ASP A 206 8.45 -3.49 13.75
N LYS A 207 8.99 -3.53 14.98
CA LYS A 207 9.15 -4.76 15.74
C LYS A 207 7.80 -5.38 16.12
N VAL A 208 6.79 -4.57 16.44
CA VAL A 208 5.46 -5.06 16.83
C VAL A 208 4.82 -5.79 15.65
N LEU A 209 4.94 -5.23 14.45
CA LEU A 209 4.44 -5.85 13.23
C LEU A 209 5.17 -7.16 12.89
N ALA A 210 6.49 -7.20 13.09
CA ALA A 210 7.30 -8.40 12.85
C ALA A 210 6.97 -9.53 13.85
N ASP A 211 6.89 -9.21 15.14
CA ASP A 211 6.52 -10.15 16.19
C ASP A 211 5.10 -10.71 15.93
N PHE A 212 4.16 -9.84 15.58
CA PHE A 212 2.81 -10.25 15.17
C PHE A 212 2.81 -11.21 13.96
N ALA A 213 3.57 -10.89 12.92
CA ALA A 213 3.66 -11.74 11.73
C ALA A 213 4.27 -13.11 12.06
N GLN A 214 5.27 -13.17 12.94
CA GLN A 214 5.84 -14.43 13.40
C GLN A 214 4.80 -15.28 14.14
N GLU A 215 4.08 -14.68 15.08
CA GLU A 215 3.13 -15.40 15.93
C GLU A 215 1.87 -15.86 15.18
N VAL A 216 1.31 -15.00 14.33
CA VAL A 216 0.01 -15.27 13.66
C VAL A 216 0.17 -15.99 12.34
N LEU A 217 1.20 -15.65 11.56
CA LEU A 217 1.43 -16.22 10.23
C LEU A 217 2.50 -17.31 10.23
N GLY A 218 3.23 -17.50 11.34
CA GLY A 218 4.40 -18.37 11.38
C GLY A 218 5.51 -17.89 10.44
N ALA A 219 5.59 -16.58 10.20
CA ALA A 219 6.58 -15.99 9.31
C ALA A 219 7.99 -16.14 9.90
N ALA A 220 8.98 -16.36 9.02
CA ALA A 220 10.38 -16.34 9.45
C ALA A 220 10.87 -14.89 9.56
N ILE A 221 11.50 -14.54 10.67
CA ILE A 221 12.03 -13.19 10.92
C ILE A 221 13.54 -13.23 10.93
N GLU A 222 14.15 -12.43 10.06
CA GLU A 222 15.61 -12.26 10.00
C GLU A 222 15.95 -10.80 10.32
N LEU A 223 16.87 -10.59 11.27
CA LEU A 223 17.44 -9.26 11.49
C LEU A 223 18.48 -8.97 10.40
N ASN A 224 18.23 -7.97 9.57
CA ASN A 224 19.15 -7.52 8.54
C ASN A 224 19.54 -6.06 8.81
N SER A 225 20.73 -5.86 9.38
CA SER A 225 21.26 -4.56 9.81
C SER A 225 20.38 -3.86 10.85
N SER A 226 19.53 -2.92 10.42
CA SER A 226 18.64 -2.10 11.24
C SER A 226 17.16 -2.29 10.91
N ALA A 227 16.84 -3.27 10.06
CA ALA A 227 15.49 -3.63 9.66
C ALA A 227 15.26 -5.13 9.83
N LEU A 228 14.01 -5.51 10.03
CA LEU A 228 13.54 -6.88 10.13
C LEU A 228 13.01 -7.33 8.76
N LYS A 229 13.45 -8.48 8.28
CA LYS A 229 12.89 -9.13 7.08
C LYS A 229 11.90 -10.19 7.54
N ILE A 230 10.63 -9.97 7.22
CA ILE A 230 9.52 -10.89 7.41
C ILE A 230 9.39 -11.73 6.13
N SER A 231 9.73 -13.01 6.20
CA SER A 231 9.60 -13.94 5.08
C SER A 231 8.30 -14.74 5.24
N PRO A 232 7.33 -14.58 4.31
CA PRO A 232 6.07 -15.33 4.31
C PRO A 232 6.32 -16.83 4.39
N ARG A 233 5.55 -17.51 5.24
CA ARG A 233 5.50 -18.96 5.20
C ARG A 233 4.72 -19.39 3.95
N ASN A 234 5.28 -20.35 3.20
CA ASN A 234 4.54 -21.04 2.14
C ASN A 234 3.47 -21.93 2.79
N LEU A 235 2.30 -21.34 3.05
CA LEU A 235 1.10 -22.08 3.41
C LEU A 235 0.60 -22.75 2.12
N GLY A 236 1.17 -23.91 1.77
CA GLY A 236 0.75 -24.68 0.61
C GLY A 236 -0.74 -25.02 0.70
N GLY A 237 -1.54 -24.61 -0.28
CA GLY A 237 -2.97 -24.97 -0.47
C GLY A 237 -3.97 -24.49 0.60
N ASP A 238 -3.57 -24.43 1.87
CA ASP A 238 -4.42 -24.33 3.05
C ASP A 238 -4.64 -22.89 3.54
N ARG A 239 -4.59 -21.91 2.63
CA ARG A 239 -4.89 -20.49 2.96
C ARG A 239 -6.31 -20.33 3.55
N SER A 240 -7.21 -21.29 3.31
CA SER A 240 -8.58 -21.35 3.87
C SER A 240 -8.60 -21.71 5.36
N ARG A 241 -7.76 -22.65 5.79
CA ARG A 241 -7.89 -23.27 7.13
C ARG A 241 -7.52 -22.37 8.29
N PHE A 242 -6.64 -21.37 8.08
CA PHE A 242 -6.29 -20.40 9.12
C PHE A 242 -7.46 -19.49 9.52
N PHE A 243 -8.46 -19.32 8.65
CA PHE A 243 -9.57 -18.38 8.86
C PHE A 243 -10.94 -19.04 9.04
N GLU A 244 -11.05 -20.35 8.77
CA GLU A 244 -12.25 -21.16 9.07
C GLU A 244 -12.19 -21.87 10.44
N SER A 245 -11.12 -21.67 11.21
CA SER A 245 -11.00 -22.24 12.55
C SER A 245 -12.10 -21.71 13.48
N LYS A 246 -12.95 -22.65 13.90
CA LYS A 246 -14.00 -22.57 14.94
C LYS A 246 -13.71 -21.46 15.99
N GLY A 247 -14.26 -20.27 15.80
CA GLY A 247 -14.02 -19.13 16.69
C GLY A 247 -14.08 -17.74 16.06
N TYR A 248 -14.11 -17.65 14.71
CA TYR A 248 -14.44 -16.38 14.04
C TYR A 248 -15.91 -16.02 14.30
N ILE A 249 -16.14 -15.26 15.36
CA ILE A 249 -17.41 -14.57 15.59
C ILE A 249 -17.43 -13.42 14.59
N ASN A 250 -18.27 -13.55 13.56
CA ASN A 250 -18.48 -12.49 12.57
C ASN A 250 -19.05 -11.25 13.27
N LYS A 251 -18.19 -10.34 13.73
CA LYS A 251 -18.56 -9.04 14.32
C LYS A 251 -19.18 -8.07 13.30
N GLY A 252 -19.64 -8.56 12.15
CA GLY A 252 -20.11 -7.73 11.04
C GLY A 252 -18.97 -7.04 10.28
N TRP A 253 -17.72 -7.46 10.49
CA TRP A 253 -16.58 -6.94 9.75
C TRP A 253 -16.63 -7.42 8.30
N ARG A 254 -16.56 -6.51 7.34
CA ARG A 254 -16.74 -6.83 5.92
C ARG A 254 -15.82 -6.00 5.05
N VAL A 255 -15.33 -6.61 3.97
CA VAL A 255 -14.69 -5.91 2.87
C VAL A 255 -15.61 -5.95 1.66
N SER A 256 -15.79 -4.83 0.98
CA SER A 256 -16.54 -4.78 -0.28
C SER A 256 -15.89 -3.83 -1.28
N ARG A 257 -16.09 -4.08 -2.57
CA ARG A 257 -15.74 -3.13 -3.62
C ARG A 257 -16.98 -2.52 -4.23
N SER A 258 -16.88 -1.23 -4.52
CA SER A 258 -17.76 -0.59 -5.48
C SER A 258 -17.10 -0.66 -6.85
N TRP A 259 -17.65 -1.48 -7.74
CA TRP A 259 -17.43 -1.39 -9.19
C TRP A 259 -18.64 -0.67 -9.78
N ARG A 260 -18.41 0.39 -10.55
CA ARG A 260 -19.42 0.97 -11.44
C ARG A 260 -18.81 1.15 -12.82
#